data_AF-A0A6A3HSC6-F1
#
_entry.id   AF-A0A6A3HSC6-F1
#
_cell.length_a   1.000
_cell.length_b   1.000
_cell.length_c   1.000
_cell.angle_alpha   90.00
_cell.angle_beta   90.00
_cell.angle_gamma   90.00
#
_symmetry.space_group_name_H-M   'P 1'
#
loop_
_entity.id
_entity.type
_entity.pdbx_description
1 polymer ?
#
loop_
_entity_poly.entity_id
_entity_poly.type
_entity_poly.pdbx_seq_one_letter_code
_entity_poly.pdbx_strand_id
1 'polypeptide(L)'
;METVDGKSCVKPTPSSPEGLAAFLDVTSTQHPCQRLRTKLPELGFFMSPKVLHRVESRRSSPKTAPPVEIVVECWLKCRGERPDLMKIFIALYERMHWVVDSSVILGLHPDLNPGRTPAELALPLKLWQQYSHERKRRSDALRPVLNELYGTLYQASKVVDSANGQPAPGLDPELYFDPSVPFAPPANLPWVPASADWCAASSLIDWDEPWRAWWLRQPALHPYNECFLPLHPEFPVFSSADFDHAQVRSLVAEDVDPSAPAPPLCSVQAPTPANREELSIFESILDASDDASA
;
A
#
# COMPACT_ATOMS: atom_id res chain seq x y z
N MET A 1 9.30 0.23 -25.63
CA MET A 1 9.74 1.52 -26.22
C MET A 1 10.03 1.23 -27.69
N GLU A 2 9.24 1.76 -28.62
CA GLU A 2 9.49 1.57 -30.04
C GLU A 2 10.23 2.80 -30.59
N THR A 3 11.22 2.54 -31.42
CA THR A 3 12.03 3.56 -32.08
C THR A 3 11.33 4.00 -33.36
N VAL A 4 10.97 5.28 -33.44
CA VAL A 4 10.63 5.95 -34.70
C VAL A 4 11.77 6.90 -35.01
N ASP A 5 12.42 6.73 -36.16
CA ASP A 5 13.59 7.52 -36.59
C ASP A 5 14.74 7.60 -35.57
N GLY A 6 14.98 6.51 -34.84
CA GLY A 6 16.07 6.42 -33.87
C GLY A 6 15.86 7.25 -32.59
N LYS A 7 14.69 7.87 -32.41
CA LYS A 7 14.32 8.60 -31.19
C LYS A 7 13.26 7.82 -30.42
N SER A 8 13.47 7.70 -29.11
CA SER A 8 12.44 7.23 -28.18
C SER A 8 11.26 8.19 -28.23
N CYS A 9 10.15 7.77 -28.82
CA CYS A 9 8.90 8.54 -28.81
C CYS A 9 7.94 7.95 -27.77
N VAL A 10 7.42 8.80 -26.89
CA VAL A 10 6.35 8.42 -25.96
C VAL A 10 5.08 8.21 -26.79
N LYS A 11 4.50 7.01 -26.75
CA LYS A 11 3.25 6.72 -27.47
C LYS A 11 2.10 7.54 -26.84
N PRO A 12 1.18 8.10 -27.64
CA PRO A 12 0.01 8.79 -27.12
C PRO A 12 -0.91 7.79 -26.41
N THR A 13 -1.42 8.17 -25.23
CA THR A 13 -2.38 7.36 -24.47
C THR A 13 -3.71 7.30 -25.23
N PRO A 14 -4.23 6.10 -25.55
CA PRO A 14 -5.59 5.96 -26.04
C PRO A 14 -6.57 6.56 -25.02
N SER A 15 -7.31 7.59 -25.44
CA SER A 15 -8.17 8.36 -24.54
C SER A 15 -9.54 8.55 -25.19
N SER A 16 -10.59 8.26 -24.42
CA SER A 16 -12.00 8.50 -24.76
C SER A 16 -12.66 9.31 -23.64
N PRO A 17 -13.71 10.10 -23.93
CA PRO A 17 -14.50 10.74 -22.89
C PRO A 17 -15.02 9.75 -21.85
N GLU A 18 -15.52 8.60 -22.28
CA GLU A 18 -16.13 7.58 -21.43
C GLU A 18 -15.11 6.95 -20.49
N GLY A 19 -13.95 6.56 -21.02
CA GLY A 19 -12.88 5.96 -20.22
C GLY A 19 -12.25 6.95 -19.23
N LEU A 20 -12.05 8.20 -19.64
CA LEU A 20 -11.57 9.26 -18.75
C LEU A 20 -12.58 9.58 -17.65
N ALA A 21 -13.87 9.65 -17.98
CA ALA A 21 -14.92 9.90 -17.00
C ALA A 21 -15.02 8.73 -16.00
N ALA A 22 -14.94 7.49 -16.46
CA ALA A 22 -14.96 6.31 -15.60
C ALA A 22 -13.74 6.26 -14.66
N PHE A 23 -12.55 6.62 -15.15
CA PHE A 23 -11.33 6.65 -14.33
C PHE A 23 -11.28 7.85 -13.38
N LEU A 24 -11.95 8.96 -13.74
CA LEU A 24 -12.11 10.12 -12.86
C LEU A 24 -13.07 9.83 -11.70
N ASP A 25 -14.09 9.00 -11.92
CA ASP A 25 -15.03 8.56 -10.88
C ASP A 25 -14.42 7.49 -9.95
N VAL A 26 -13.45 7.94 -9.17
CA VAL A 26 -12.79 7.14 -8.12
C VAL A 26 -13.72 6.70 -6.99
N THR A 27 -14.96 7.20 -6.95
CA THR A 27 -15.99 6.79 -5.97
C THR A 27 -16.83 5.61 -6.42
N SER A 28 -16.84 5.32 -7.73
CA SER A 28 -17.52 4.15 -8.27
C SER A 28 -16.97 2.85 -7.69
N THR A 29 -17.85 1.95 -7.26
CA THR A 29 -17.49 0.60 -6.82
C THR A 29 -16.88 -0.25 -7.93
N GLN A 30 -17.08 0.13 -9.19
CA GLN A 30 -16.47 -0.52 -10.35
C GLN A 30 -15.05 -0.03 -10.62
N HIS A 31 -14.64 1.09 -10.02
CA HIS A 31 -13.30 1.63 -10.21
C HIS A 31 -12.25 0.65 -9.65
N PRO A 32 -11.14 0.36 -10.37
CA PRO A 32 -10.10 -0.58 -9.94
C PRO A 32 -9.57 -0.29 -8.54
N CYS A 33 -9.32 0.98 -8.21
CA CYS A 33 -8.98 1.42 -6.85
C CYS A 33 -9.97 0.93 -5.77
N GLN A 34 -11.29 1.06 -5.99
CA GLN A 34 -12.27 0.62 -4.99
C GLN A 34 -12.30 -0.90 -4.87
N ARG A 35 -12.17 -1.62 -5.99
CA ARG A 35 -12.09 -3.09 -6.02
C ARG A 35 -10.83 -3.62 -5.32
N LEU A 36 -9.72 -2.88 -5.34
CA LEU A 36 -8.53 -3.23 -4.56
C LEU A 36 -8.74 -2.98 -3.07
N ARG A 37 -9.39 -1.87 -2.71
CA ARG A 37 -9.67 -1.55 -1.31
C ARG A 37 -10.51 -2.65 -0.62
N THR A 38 -11.48 -3.22 -1.33
CA THR A 38 -12.30 -4.33 -0.79
C THR A 38 -11.52 -5.63 -0.58
N LYS A 39 -10.29 -5.74 -1.07
CA LYS A 39 -9.41 -6.91 -0.86
C LYS A 39 -8.56 -6.80 0.39
N LEU A 40 -8.48 -5.62 1.02
CA LEU A 40 -7.81 -5.50 2.31
C LEU A 40 -8.50 -6.40 3.34
N PRO A 41 -7.74 -7.10 4.20
CA PRO A 41 -8.34 -7.85 5.30
C PRO A 41 -9.09 -6.91 6.24
N GLU A 42 -10.05 -7.38 7.02
CA GLU A 42 -10.89 -6.53 7.89
C GLU A 42 -10.06 -5.79 8.96
N LEU A 43 -9.07 -6.46 9.54
CA LEU A 43 -8.18 -5.89 10.56
C LEU A 43 -6.76 -5.71 10.01
N GLY A 44 -6.02 -4.81 10.65
CA GLY A 44 -4.59 -4.69 10.41
C GLY A 44 -3.85 -5.93 10.91
N PHE A 45 -2.79 -6.35 10.22
CA PHE A 45 -2.10 -7.61 10.53
C PHE A 45 -1.34 -7.54 11.87
N PHE A 46 -0.66 -6.43 12.13
CA PHE A 46 0.03 -6.12 13.39
C PHE A 46 -0.66 -5.01 14.18
N MET A 47 -1.98 -4.88 14.03
CA MET A 47 -2.76 -3.84 14.69
C MET A 47 -3.43 -4.39 15.95
N SER A 48 -2.89 -4.04 17.12
CA SER A 48 -3.51 -4.37 18.41
C SER A 48 -4.95 -3.83 18.48
N PRO A 49 -5.96 -4.69 18.77
CA PRO A 49 -7.36 -4.26 18.95
C PRO A 49 -7.51 -3.22 20.06
N LYS A 50 -6.70 -3.33 21.12
CA LYS A 50 -6.68 -2.39 22.23
C LYS A 50 -6.16 -1.02 21.81
N VAL A 51 -5.09 -0.98 21.03
CA VAL A 51 -4.56 0.27 20.46
C VAL A 51 -5.60 0.88 19.52
N LEU A 52 -6.23 0.07 18.65
CA LEU A 52 -7.27 0.52 17.74
C LEU A 52 -8.43 1.19 18.50
N HIS A 53 -8.94 0.55 19.55
CA HIS A 53 -9.98 1.13 20.38
C HIS A 53 -9.56 2.47 21.03
N ARG A 54 -8.30 2.60 21.48
CA ARG A 54 -7.78 3.87 22.00
C ARG A 54 -7.76 4.96 20.94
N VAL A 55 -7.32 4.65 19.72
CA VAL A 55 -7.32 5.58 18.58
C VAL A 55 -8.74 6.03 18.23
N GLU A 56 -9.70 5.09 18.15
CA GLU A 56 -11.09 5.39 17.79
C GLU A 56 -11.84 6.17 18.87
N SER A 57 -11.59 5.87 20.14
CA SER A 57 -12.23 6.54 21.28
C SER A 57 -11.61 7.90 21.62
N ARG A 58 -10.47 8.25 21.01
CA ARG A 58 -9.74 9.48 21.31
C ARG A 58 -10.55 10.72 20.90
N ARG A 59 -10.83 11.57 21.89
CA ARG A 59 -11.47 12.88 21.71
C ARG A 59 -10.47 14.05 21.60
N SER A 60 -9.21 13.82 21.94
CA SER A 60 -8.15 14.84 22.05
C SER A 60 -7.18 14.84 20.86
N SER A 61 -6.39 15.92 20.75
CA SER A 61 -5.48 16.20 19.63
C SER A 61 -4.39 15.12 19.43
N PRO A 62 -4.03 14.77 18.19
CA PRO A 62 -2.95 13.80 17.88
C PRO A 62 -1.57 14.16 18.44
N LYS A 63 -1.32 15.43 18.81
CA LYS A 63 0.02 15.94 19.16
C LYS A 63 0.64 15.33 20.42
N THR A 64 -0.15 14.66 21.27
CA THR A 64 0.33 13.98 22.50
C THR A 64 0.09 12.48 22.45
N ALA A 65 -0.22 11.94 21.27
CA ALA A 65 -0.48 10.54 21.07
C ALA A 65 0.78 9.70 21.31
N PRO A 66 0.65 8.50 21.92
CA PRO A 66 1.73 7.52 21.90
C PRO A 66 2.12 7.16 20.46
N PRO A 67 3.41 6.85 20.18
CA PRO A 67 3.88 6.52 18.83
C PRO A 67 3.06 5.43 18.12
N VAL A 68 2.70 4.35 18.84
CA VAL A 68 1.86 3.28 18.28
C VAL A 68 0.49 3.78 17.81
N GLU A 69 -0.13 4.68 18.55
CA GLU A 69 -1.44 5.22 18.20
C GLU A 69 -1.35 6.17 16.99
N ILE A 70 -0.23 6.88 16.82
CA ILE A 70 0.05 7.69 15.62
C ILE A 70 0.17 6.80 14.38
N VAL A 71 0.92 5.70 14.48
CA VAL A 71 1.10 4.75 13.37
C VAL A 71 -0.21 4.09 12.98
N VAL A 72 -0.96 3.57 13.95
CA VAL A 72 -2.28 2.97 13.70
C VAL A 72 -3.24 3.98 13.07
N GLU A 73 -3.27 5.22 13.54
CA GLU A 73 -4.10 6.27 12.93
C GLU A 73 -3.70 6.53 11.46
N CYS A 74 -2.39 6.56 11.16
CA CYS A 74 -1.91 6.69 9.79
C CYS A 74 -2.27 5.49 8.91
N TRP A 75 -2.25 4.28 9.45
CA TRP A 75 -2.66 3.07 8.72
C TRP A 75 -4.13 3.05 8.37
N LEU A 76 -5.00 3.43 9.31
CA LEU A 76 -6.42 3.58 9.04
C LEU A 76 -6.68 4.60 7.92
N LYS A 77 -5.88 5.68 7.87
CA LYS A 77 -5.88 6.64 6.76
C LYS A 77 -5.42 6.00 5.45
N CYS A 78 -4.28 5.31 5.43
CA CYS A 78 -3.75 4.66 4.25
C CYS A 78 -4.68 3.60 3.67
N ARG A 79 -5.37 2.83 4.54
CA ARG A 79 -6.36 1.81 4.16
C ARG A 79 -7.68 2.41 3.68
N GLY A 80 -7.96 3.68 3.98
CA GLY A 80 -9.17 4.36 3.55
C GLY A 80 -10.44 3.80 4.19
N GLU A 81 -10.35 3.35 5.45
CA GLU A 81 -11.44 2.68 6.20
C GLU A 81 -12.66 3.59 6.41
N ARG A 82 -12.45 4.91 6.42
CA ARG A 82 -13.54 5.89 6.57
C ARG A 82 -13.76 6.68 5.28
N PRO A 83 -15.01 7.08 4.96
CA PRO A 83 -15.31 7.84 3.74
C PRO A 83 -14.47 9.11 3.57
N ASP A 84 -14.18 9.83 4.67
CA ASP A 84 -13.35 11.05 4.67
C ASP A 84 -11.87 10.78 4.39
N LEU A 85 -11.43 9.52 4.55
CA LEU A 85 -10.06 9.06 4.39
C LEU A 85 -9.80 8.33 3.07
N MET A 86 -10.85 7.98 2.32
CA MET A 86 -10.73 7.30 1.02
C MET A 86 -9.76 8.00 0.07
N LYS A 87 -9.68 9.35 0.13
CA LYS A 87 -8.74 10.15 -0.68
C LYS A 87 -7.27 9.77 -0.49
N ILE A 88 -6.89 9.26 0.69
CA ILE A 88 -5.52 8.84 1.00
C ILE A 88 -5.22 7.50 0.32
N PHE A 89 -6.12 6.52 0.44
CA PHE A 89 -6.02 5.25 -0.29
C PHE A 89 -5.97 5.49 -1.81
N ILE A 90 -6.84 6.38 -2.33
CA ILE A 90 -6.85 6.73 -3.76
C ILE A 90 -5.52 7.37 -4.17
N ALA A 91 -4.97 8.27 -3.36
CA ALA A 91 -3.66 8.87 -3.65
C ALA A 91 -2.55 7.81 -3.72
N LEU A 92 -2.57 6.81 -2.82
CA LEU A 92 -1.63 5.69 -2.83
C LEU A 92 -1.77 4.86 -4.11
N TYR A 93 -3.00 4.52 -4.48
CA TYR A 93 -3.30 3.81 -5.73
C TYR A 93 -2.81 4.60 -6.95
N GLU A 94 -3.04 5.91 -7.00
CA GLU A 94 -2.56 6.78 -8.09
C GLU A 94 -1.04 6.88 -8.16
N ARG A 95 -0.33 6.77 -7.04
CA ARG A 95 1.14 6.67 -7.04
C ARG A 95 1.62 5.34 -7.62
N MET A 96 0.89 4.25 -7.37
CA MET A 96 1.14 2.94 -8.00
C MET A 96 0.71 2.90 -9.47
N HIS A 97 -0.15 3.83 -9.89
CA HIS A 97 -0.74 3.93 -11.23
C HIS A 97 -0.56 5.32 -11.81
N TRP A 98 0.68 5.82 -11.80
CA TRP A 98 0.94 7.20 -12.20
C TRP A 98 0.85 7.38 -13.71
N VAL A 99 -0.31 7.81 -14.19
CA VAL A 99 -0.53 8.09 -15.63
C VAL A 99 0.44 9.18 -16.09
N VAL A 100 1.21 8.89 -17.13
CA VAL A 100 2.23 9.80 -17.68
C VAL A 100 1.58 10.96 -18.42
N ASP A 101 1.68 12.18 -17.88
CA ASP A 101 1.02 13.37 -18.41
C ASP A 101 1.34 13.64 -19.88
N SER A 102 2.62 13.53 -20.26
CA SER A 102 3.05 13.78 -21.64
C SER A 102 2.40 12.81 -22.63
N SER A 103 2.22 11.54 -22.26
CA SER A 103 1.54 10.54 -23.11
C SER A 103 0.08 10.90 -23.37
N VAL A 104 -0.63 11.44 -22.37
CA VAL A 104 -2.02 11.87 -22.53
C VAL A 104 -2.12 13.14 -23.37
N ILE A 105 -1.26 14.13 -23.10
CA ILE A 105 -1.27 15.41 -23.81
C ILE A 105 -0.94 15.23 -25.30
N LEU A 106 -0.05 14.31 -25.66
CA LEU A 106 0.22 13.97 -27.07
C LEU A 106 -1.04 13.55 -27.83
N GLY A 107 -1.98 12.86 -27.18
CA GLY A 107 -3.23 12.42 -27.80
C GLY A 107 -4.37 13.45 -27.74
N LEU A 108 -4.31 14.40 -26.79
CA LEU A 108 -5.42 15.32 -26.49
C LEU A 108 -5.18 16.78 -26.89
N HIS A 109 -3.95 17.17 -27.20
CA HIS A 109 -3.65 18.54 -27.61
C HIS A 109 -3.88 18.73 -29.13
N PRO A 110 -4.67 19.72 -29.58
CA PRO A 110 -4.96 19.91 -31.00
C PRO A 110 -3.71 20.04 -31.89
N ASP A 111 -2.69 20.76 -31.42
CA ASP A 111 -1.44 20.93 -32.18
C ASP A 111 -0.58 19.66 -32.24
N LEU A 112 -0.77 18.72 -31.30
CA LEU A 112 0.00 17.47 -31.24
C LEU A 112 -0.77 16.29 -31.87
N ASN A 113 -2.08 16.44 -32.03
CA ASN A 113 -2.95 15.47 -32.69
C ASN A 113 -3.81 16.15 -33.78
N PRO A 114 -3.19 16.60 -34.89
CA PRO A 114 -3.89 17.28 -35.98
C PRO A 114 -4.89 16.35 -36.72
N GLY A 115 -4.84 15.05 -36.46
CA GLY A 115 -5.78 14.06 -37.00
C GLY A 115 -7.16 14.08 -36.36
N ARG A 116 -7.36 14.85 -35.29
CA ARG A 116 -8.68 15.06 -34.63
C ARG A 116 -9.00 16.55 -34.56
N THR A 117 -10.27 16.87 -34.68
CA THR A 117 -10.74 18.26 -34.59
C THR A 117 -10.64 18.77 -33.15
N PRO A 118 -10.44 20.08 -32.94
CA PRO A 118 -10.47 20.66 -31.59
C PRO A 118 -11.77 20.38 -30.82
N ALA A 119 -12.90 20.28 -31.52
CA ALA A 119 -14.19 19.95 -30.92
C ALA A 119 -14.23 18.52 -30.35
N GLU A 120 -13.67 17.55 -31.06
CA GLU A 120 -13.57 16.16 -30.59
C GLU A 120 -12.63 16.02 -29.37
N LEU A 121 -11.61 16.86 -29.28
CA LEU A 121 -10.61 16.82 -28.21
C LEU A 121 -11.03 17.60 -26.94
N ALA A 122 -11.98 18.52 -27.05
CA ALA A 122 -12.35 19.45 -25.97
C ALA A 122 -12.81 18.74 -24.70
N LEU A 123 -13.71 17.76 -24.81
CA LEU A 123 -14.25 17.04 -23.65
C LEU A 123 -13.20 16.13 -22.97
N PRO A 124 -12.50 15.24 -23.71
CA PRO A 124 -11.39 14.47 -23.14
C PRO A 124 -10.33 15.33 -22.45
N LEU A 125 -9.93 16.45 -23.07
CA LEU A 125 -8.93 17.35 -22.49
C LEU A 125 -9.41 17.95 -21.16
N LYS A 126 -10.69 18.37 -21.09
CA LYS A 126 -11.30 18.87 -19.87
C LYS A 126 -11.33 17.81 -18.75
N LEU A 127 -11.72 16.57 -19.08
CA LEU A 127 -11.76 15.46 -18.13
C LEU A 127 -10.35 15.13 -17.60
N TRP A 128 -9.35 15.10 -18.49
CA TRP A 128 -7.96 14.92 -18.10
C TRP A 128 -7.46 16.02 -17.16
N GLN A 129 -7.75 17.29 -17.49
CA GLN A 129 -7.39 18.42 -16.63
C GLN A 129 -8.03 18.28 -15.24
N GLN A 130 -9.31 17.89 -15.17
CA GLN A 130 -10.00 17.65 -13.91
C GLN A 130 -9.33 16.51 -13.12
N TYR A 131 -9.07 15.37 -13.76
CA TYR A 131 -8.34 14.25 -13.15
C TYR A 131 -6.98 14.68 -12.59
N SER A 132 -6.18 15.39 -13.38
CA SER A 132 -4.84 15.83 -12.96
C SER A 132 -4.89 16.79 -11.76
N HIS A 133 -5.86 17.72 -11.73
CA HIS A 133 -6.06 18.61 -10.59
C HIS A 133 -6.47 17.87 -9.32
N GLU A 134 -7.41 16.93 -9.43
CA GLU A 134 -7.87 16.13 -8.30
C GLU A 134 -6.80 15.18 -7.77
N ARG A 135 -6.03 14.54 -8.66
CA ARG A 135 -4.86 13.72 -8.31
C ARG A 135 -3.84 14.54 -7.52
N LYS A 136 -3.56 15.78 -7.93
CA LYS A 136 -2.65 16.68 -7.20
C LYS A 136 -3.17 16.98 -5.78
N ARG A 137 -4.46 17.30 -5.63
CA ARG A 137 -5.08 17.55 -4.31
C ARG A 137 -4.99 16.33 -3.39
N ARG A 138 -5.23 15.14 -3.93
CA ARG A 138 -5.09 13.87 -3.19
C ARG A 138 -3.65 13.60 -2.79
N SER A 139 -2.69 13.81 -3.69
CA SER A 139 -1.26 13.69 -3.39
C SER A 139 -0.81 14.67 -2.29
N ASP A 140 -1.34 15.90 -2.30
CA ASP A 140 -1.05 16.89 -1.26
C ASP A 140 -1.61 16.46 0.10
N ALA A 141 -2.79 15.82 0.13
CA ALA A 141 -3.38 15.26 1.35
C ALA A 141 -2.63 14.03 1.87
N LEU A 142 -2.05 13.22 0.98
CA LEU A 142 -1.27 12.02 1.34
C LEU A 142 0.06 12.35 2.02
N ARG A 143 0.75 13.39 1.53
CA ARG A 143 2.09 13.77 1.99
C ARG A 143 2.24 13.94 3.52
N PRO A 144 1.38 14.67 4.25
CA PRO A 144 1.51 14.77 5.70
C PRO A 144 1.32 13.42 6.40
N VAL A 145 0.43 12.54 5.90
CA VAL A 145 0.20 11.20 6.48
C VAL A 145 1.46 10.34 6.36
N LEU A 146 2.10 10.32 5.18
CA LEU A 146 3.33 9.55 4.98
C LEU A 146 4.50 10.12 5.78
N ASN A 147 4.62 11.44 5.89
CA ASN A 147 5.67 12.07 6.69
C ASN A 147 5.54 11.71 8.17
N GLU A 148 4.31 11.71 8.70
CA GLU A 148 4.02 11.34 10.09
C GLU A 148 4.25 9.84 10.34
N LEU A 149 3.80 8.98 9.42
CA LEU A 149 3.98 7.54 9.49
C LEU A 149 5.47 7.16 9.48
N TYR A 150 6.20 7.55 8.43
CA TYR A 150 7.62 7.20 8.29
C TYR A 150 8.49 7.91 9.32
N GLY A 151 8.13 9.14 9.71
CA GLY A 151 8.81 9.85 10.78
C GLY A 151 8.72 9.10 12.11
N THR A 152 7.53 8.63 12.47
CA THR A 152 7.30 7.89 13.73
C THR A 152 8.00 6.53 13.71
N LEU A 153 7.86 5.76 12.63
CA LEU A 153 8.51 4.45 12.50
C LEU A 153 10.05 4.58 12.54
N TYR A 154 10.61 5.62 11.92
CA TYR A 154 12.06 5.84 11.90
C TYR A 154 12.63 6.21 13.28
N GLN A 155 11.85 6.92 14.10
CA GLN A 155 12.26 7.16 15.49
C GLN A 155 12.22 5.86 16.30
N ALA A 156 11.23 5.00 16.07
CA ALA A 156 11.15 3.71 16.75
C ALA A 156 12.33 2.79 16.41
N SER A 157 12.74 2.72 15.13
CA SER A 157 13.90 1.89 14.73
C SER A 157 15.18 2.34 15.43
N LYS A 158 15.41 3.66 15.59
CA LYS A 158 16.56 4.20 16.33
C LYS A 158 16.58 3.80 17.80
N VAL A 159 15.42 3.69 18.43
CA VAL A 159 15.31 3.26 19.83
C VAL A 159 15.73 1.80 19.97
N VAL A 160 15.29 0.93 19.05
CA VAL A 160 15.69 -0.49 19.01
C VAL A 160 17.19 -0.65 18.81
N ASP A 161 17.77 0.09 17.84
CA ASP A 161 19.22 0.07 17.60
C ASP A 161 20.01 0.47 18.86
N SER A 162 19.55 1.50 19.57
CA SER A 162 20.18 1.97 20.81
C SER A 162 20.05 0.98 21.97
N ALA A 163 19.05 0.09 21.91
CA ALA A 163 18.76 -0.93 22.90
C ALA A 163 19.39 -2.30 22.56
N ASN A 164 20.38 -2.35 21.67
CA ASN A 164 21.03 -3.58 21.19
C ASN A 164 20.03 -4.62 20.66
N GLY A 165 19.03 -4.17 19.87
CA GLY A 165 18.04 -5.05 19.25
C GLY A 165 16.92 -5.51 20.18
N GLN A 166 16.79 -4.92 21.37
CA GLN A 166 15.62 -5.15 22.22
C GLN A 166 14.40 -4.36 21.72
N PRO A 167 13.18 -4.90 21.85
CA PRO A 167 11.95 -4.23 21.42
C PRO A 167 11.79 -2.85 22.06
N ALA A 168 11.35 -1.88 21.27
CA ALA A 168 11.08 -0.55 21.79
C ALA A 168 9.73 -0.54 22.53
N PRO A 169 9.66 -0.06 23.78
CA PRO A 169 8.46 -0.19 24.62
C PRO A 169 7.25 0.56 24.05
N GLY A 170 7.49 1.62 23.28
CA GLY A 170 6.43 2.42 22.67
C GLY A 170 5.95 1.93 21.30
N LEU A 171 6.80 1.22 20.54
CA LEU A 171 6.51 0.80 19.17
C LEU A 171 7.62 -0.10 18.61
N ASP A 172 7.29 -1.31 18.17
CA ASP A 172 8.24 -2.21 17.52
C ASP A 172 8.36 -1.97 16.00
N PRO A 173 9.53 -2.21 15.37
CA PRO A 173 9.75 -1.89 13.96
C PRO A 173 9.16 -2.92 13.01
N GLU A 174 8.67 -4.08 13.48
CA GLU A 174 7.97 -5.07 12.64
C GLU A 174 6.78 -4.47 11.87
N LEU A 175 6.20 -3.38 12.40
CA LEU A 175 5.13 -2.63 11.76
C LEU A 175 5.53 -2.09 10.37
N TYR A 176 6.82 -1.87 10.10
CA TYR A 176 7.28 -1.54 8.74
C TYR A 176 6.82 -2.55 7.67
N PHE A 177 6.60 -3.79 8.09
CA PHE A 177 6.28 -4.91 7.22
C PHE A 177 4.82 -5.33 7.31
N ASP A 178 3.93 -4.54 7.92
CA ASP A 178 2.51 -4.88 8.00
C ASP A 178 1.91 -5.05 6.58
N PRO A 179 1.58 -6.29 6.17
CA PRO A 179 1.17 -6.59 4.80
C PRO A 179 -0.26 -6.11 4.49
N SER A 180 -1.01 -5.69 5.51
CA SER A 180 -2.39 -5.21 5.37
C SER A 180 -2.47 -3.70 5.10
N VAL A 181 -1.33 -3.01 5.02
CA VAL A 181 -1.28 -1.56 4.81
C VAL A 181 -0.67 -1.27 3.43
N PRO A 182 -1.42 -0.58 2.54
CA PRO A 182 -0.88 -0.13 1.27
C PRO A 182 0.35 0.76 1.45
N PHE A 183 1.54 0.28 1.04
CA PHE A 183 2.77 1.08 1.14
C PHE A 183 2.84 2.10 0.00
N ALA A 184 3.49 3.24 0.28
CA ALA A 184 3.77 4.24 -0.74
C ALA A 184 5.17 4.03 -1.32
N PRO A 185 5.31 3.90 -2.66
CA PRO A 185 6.63 3.76 -3.26
C PRO A 185 7.38 5.10 -3.13
N PRO A 186 8.72 5.10 -3.01
CA PRO A 186 9.52 6.32 -2.91
C PRO A 186 9.31 7.26 -4.10
N ALA A 187 9.17 6.69 -5.30
CA ALA A 187 8.81 7.38 -6.52
C ALA A 187 7.47 6.87 -7.06
N ASN A 188 6.76 7.74 -7.79
CA ASN A 188 5.56 7.34 -8.51
C ASN A 188 5.91 6.27 -9.55
N LEU A 189 5.08 5.24 -9.70
CA LEU A 189 5.25 4.19 -10.70
C LEU A 189 4.55 4.60 -12.00
N PRO A 190 5.30 5.11 -13.00
CA PRO A 190 4.69 5.58 -14.24
C PRO A 190 4.02 4.40 -14.98
N TRP A 191 2.93 4.70 -15.66
CA TRP A 191 2.34 3.81 -16.64
C TRP A 191 1.60 4.60 -17.73
N VAL A 192 1.37 3.93 -18.86
CA VAL A 192 0.61 4.45 -19.98
C VAL A 192 -0.54 3.46 -20.24
N PRO A 193 -1.81 3.87 -20.09
CA PRO A 193 -2.94 3.00 -20.38
C PRO A 193 -2.85 2.39 -21.78
N ALA A 194 -2.99 1.07 -21.89
CA ALA A 194 -2.91 0.36 -23.16
C ALA A 194 -4.18 0.48 -24.01
N SER A 195 -5.29 0.94 -23.40
CA SER A 195 -6.60 1.03 -24.05
C SER A 195 -7.34 2.29 -23.63
N ALA A 196 -8.37 2.67 -24.38
CA ALA A 196 -9.22 3.82 -24.05
C ALA A 196 -10.13 3.56 -22.84
N ASP A 197 -10.30 2.30 -22.43
CA ASP A 197 -10.85 1.92 -21.13
C ASP A 197 -9.70 1.85 -20.12
N TRP A 198 -9.50 2.95 -19.42
CA TRP A 198 -8.41 3.11 -18.45
C TRP A 198 -8.61 2.22 -17.21
N CYS A 199 -9.86 1.96 -16.82
CA CYS A 199 -10.18 1.10 -15.68
C CYS A 199 -9.82 -0.36 -15.97
N ALA A 200 -10.18 -0.85 -17.17
CA ALA A 200 -9.79 -2.18 -17.62
C ALA A 200 -8.27 -2.29 -17.80
N ALA A 201 -7.64 -1.30 -18.43
CA ALA A 201 -6.19 -1.28 -18.61
C ALA A 201 -5.44 -1.30 -17.26
N SER A 202 -5.92 -0.56 -16.25
CA SER A 202 -5.32 -0.60 -14.91
C SER A 202 -5.54 -1.94 -14.22
N SER A 203 -6.72 -2.55 -14.38
CA SER A 203 -6.97 -3.87 -13.80
C SER A 203 -6.09 -4.95 -14.44
N LEU A 204 -5.68 -4.77 -15.70
CA LEU A 204 -4.79 -5.69 -16.40
C LEU A 204 -3.35 -5.54 -15.92
N ILE A 205 -2.83 -4.31 -15.82
CA ILE A 205 -1.45 -4.10 -15.33
C ILE A 205 -1.28 -4.54 -13.87
N ASP A 206 -2.34 -4.49 -13.05
CA ASP A 206 -2.33 -5.07 -11.69
C ASP A 206 -2.01 -6.58 -11.69
N TRP A 207 -2.35 -7.31 -12.76
CA TRP A 207 -2.05 -8.75 -12.88
C TRP A 207 -0.62 -9.00 -13.33
N ASP A 208 -0.15 -8.21 -14.30
CA ASP A 208 1.20 -8.33 -14.85
C ASP A 208 2.27 -7.79 -13.89
N GLU A 209 1.92 -6.76 -13.10
CA GLU A 209 2.78 -6.07 -12.15
C GLU A 209 2.12 -6.07 -10.75
N PRO A 210 2.11 -7.21 -10.04
CA PRO A 210 1.31 -7.40 -8.83
C PRO A 210 1.64 -6.43 -7.69
N TRP A 211 2.85 -5.87 -7.66
CA TRP A 211 3.24 -4.83 -6.70
C TRP A 211 2.37 -3.57 -6.82
N ARG A 212 1.83 -3.24 -8.01
CA ARG A 212 0.92 -2.08 -8.20
C ARG A 212 -0.38 -2.20 -7.42
N ALA A 213 -0.81 -3.43 -7.18
CA ALA A 213 -1.97 -3.79 -6.39
C ALA A 213 -1.62 -4.23 -4.96
N TRP A 214 -0.41 -3.91 -4.48
CA TRP A 214 0.12 -4.38 -3.18
C TRP A 214 0.01 -5.89 -3.00
N TRP A 215 0.16 -6.65 -4.09
CA TRP A 215 -0.02 -8.10 -4.13
C TRP A 215 -1.36 -8.61 -3.59
N LEU A 216 -2.37 -7.75 -3.41
CA LEU A 216 -3.70 -8.15 -2.90
C LEU A 216 -4.41 -9.14 -3.82
N ARG A 217 -3.98 -9.23 -5.09
CA ARG A 217 -4.47 -10.20 -6.07
C ARG A 217 -3.64 -11.48 -6.16
N GLN A 218 -2.44 -11.46 -5.59
CA GLN A 218 -1.47 -12.57 -5.62
C GLN A 218 -0.73 -12.64 -4.27
N PRO A 219 -1.45 -12.88 -3.16
CA PRO A 219 -0.88 -12.75 -1.81
C PRO A 219 0.28 -13.72 -1.54
N ALA A 220 0.35 -14.86 -2.23
CA ALA A 220 1.48 -15.79 -2.13
C ALA A 220 2.83 -15.14 -2.53
N LEU A 221 2.79 -14.15 -3.44
CA LEU A 221 3.97 -13.40 -3.90
C LEU A 221 4.21 -12.11 -3.09
N HIS A 222 3.49 -11.89 -2.00
CA HIS A 222 3.67 -10.69 -1.19
C HIS A 222 5.05 -10.76 -0.50
N PRO A 223 5.86 -9.68 -0.48
CA PRO A 223 7.19 -9.70 0.14
C PRO A 223 7.20 -10.12 1.61
N TYR A 224 6.12 -9.83 2.34
CA TYR A 224 5.89 -10.39 3.68
C TYR A 224 5.92 -11.93 3.67
N ASN A 225 5.22 -12.59 2.75
CA ASN A 225 5.15 -14.05 2.67
C ASN A 225 6.42 -14.67 2.08
N GLU A 226 7.05 -14.03 1.09
CA GLU A 226 8.23 -14.60 0.41
C GLU A 226 9.58 -14.26 1.09
N CYS A 227 9.65 -13.19 1.88
CA CYS A 227 10.91 -12.73 2.48
C CYS A 227 10.87 -12.65 4.02
N PHE A 228 9.79 -12.12 4.60
CA PHE A 228 9.70 -11.95 6.06
C PHE A 228 9.29 -13.25 6.77
N LEU A 229 8.18 -13.85 6.34
CA LEU A 229 7.61 -15.06 6.92
C LEU A 229 8.58 -16.25 6.96
N PRO A 230 9.41 -16.52 5.93
CA PRO A 230 10.35 -17.65 6.00
C PRO A 230 11.43 -17.48 7.08
N LEU A 231 11.77 -16.23 7.43
CA LEU A 231 12.68 -15.91 8.54
C LEU A 231 11.96 -15.91 9.89
N HIS A 232 10.65 -15.70 9.90
CA HIS A 232 9.81 -15.61 11.09
C HIS A 232 8.61 -16.59 10.98
N PRO A 233 8.87 -17.92 10.92
CA PRO A 233 7.86 -18.93 10.61
C PRO A 233 6.76 -19.06 11.67
N GLU A 234 6.97 -18.48 12.85
CA GLU A 234 6.01 -18.39 13.94
C GLU A 234 4.82 -17.47 13.64
N PHE A 235 4.97 -16.55 12.68
CA PHE A 235 3.89 -15.66 12.27
C PHE A 235 2.94 -16.34 11.28
N PRO A 236 1.66 -15.92 11.24
CA PRO A 236 0.73 -16.43 10.24
C PRO A 236 1.08 -15.93 8.83
N VAL A 237 0.58 -16.62 7.82
CA VAL A 237 0.67 -16.15 6.43
C VAL A 237 -0.26 -14.96 6.23
N PHE A 238 0.17 -13.97 5.44
CA PHE A 238 -0.71 -12.92 4.97
C PHE A 238 -1.64 -13.43 3.87
N SER A 239 -2.94 -13.15 4.00
CA SER A 239 -3.93 -13.37 2.95
C SER A 239 -4.80 -12.13 2.76
N SER A 240 -5.17 -11.84 1.52
CA SER A 240 -6.18 -10.83 1.22
C SER A 240 -7.59 -11.40 1.39
N ALA A 241 -8.61 -10.54 1.49
CA ALA A 241 -9.98 -10.93 1.88
C ALA A 241 -10.62 -12.01 0.97
N ASP A 242 -10.15 -12.15 -0.28
CA ASP A 242 -10.70 -13.11 -1.25
C ASP A 242 -9.98 -14.46 -1.27
N PHE A 243 -8.93 -14.65 -0.46
CA PHE A 243 -8.06 -15.82 -0.52
C PHE A 243 -8.06 -16.59 0.81
N ASP A 244 -8.08 -17.91 0.69
CA ASP A 244 -7.96 -18.81 1.84
C ASP A 244 -6.52 -18.89 2.34
N HIS A 245 -6.33 -18.81 3.66
CA HIS A 245 -5.00 -18.79 4.28
C HIS A 245 -4.22 -20.09 4.02
N ALA A 246 -4.86 -21.26 4.06
CA ALA A 246 -4.19 -22.54 3.85
C ALA A 246 -3.74 -22.68 2.39
N GLN A 247 -4.59 -22.24 1.45
CA GLN A 247 -4.22 -22.18 0.04
C GLN A 247 -3.03 -21.24 -0.19
N VAL A 248 -3.05 -20.01 0.36
CA VAL A 248 -1.92 -19.08 0.20
C VAL A 248 -0.65 -19.70 0.77
N ARG A 249 -0.70 -20.27 1.98
CA ARG A 249 0.48 -20.92 2.58
C ARG A 249 1.05 -22.04 1.72
N SER A 250 0.22 -22.86 1.07
CA SER A 250 0.69 -23.93 0.17
C SER A 250 1.42 -23.43 -1.09
N LEU A 251 1.26 -22.15 -1.42
CA LEU A 251 1.84 -21.51 -2.61
C LEU A 251 3.06 -20.64 -2.28
N VAL A 252 3.32 -20.34 -1.01
CA VAL A 252 4.50 -19.58 -0.59
C VAL A 252 5.73 -20.43 -0.87
N ALA A 253 6.69 -19.88 -1.62
CA ALA A 253 7.97 -20.53 -1.82
C ALA A 253 8.78 -20.48 -0.52
N GLU A 254 9.24 -21.63 -0.05
CA GLU A 254 10.21 -21.71 1.05
C GLU A 254 11.61 -21.49 0.48
N ASP A 255 12.04 -20.23 0.37
CA ASP A 255 13.42 -19.88 0.03
C ASP A 255 14.19 -19.49 1.30
N VAL A 256 14.27 -20.45 2.24
CA VAL A 256 15.08 -20.29 3.46
C VAL A 256 16.47 -20.82 3.16
N ASP A 257 17.47 -19.94 3.17
CA ASP A 257 18.86 -20.38 3.21
C ASP A 257 19.10 -21.10 4.54
N PRO A 258 19.34 -22.42 4.55
CA PRO A 258 19.55 -23.17 5.79
C PRO A 258 20.82 -22.78 6.53
N SER A 259 21.71 -21.98 5.91
CA SER A 259 22.90 -21.42 6.55
C SER A 259 22.67 -20.04 7.18
N ALA A 260 21.52 -19.41 6.97
CA ALA A 260 21.18 -18.15 7.61
C ALA A 260 21.01 -18.34 9.13
N PRO A 261 21.58 -17.46 9.97
CA PRO A 261 21.37 -17.53 11.41
C PRO A 261 19.90 -17.28 11.73
N ALA A 262 19.35 -18.08 12.65
CA ALA A 262 18.01 -17.85 13.18
C ALA A 262 17.91 -16.42 13.73
N PRO A 263 16.78 -15.72 13.50
CA PRO A 263 16.59 -14.41 14.08
C PRO A 263 16.69 -14.48 15.60
N PRO A 264 17.27 -13.47 16.26
CA PRO A 264 17.31 -13.42 17.71
C PRO A 264 15.88 -13.38 18.26
N LEU A 265 15.56 -14.32 19.14
CA LEU A 265 14.28 -14.32 19.85
C LEU A 265 14.22 -13.13 20.82
N CYS A 266 13.04 -12.53 20.94
CA CYS A 266 12.80 -11.52 21.97
C CYS A 266 12.97 -12.15 23.35
N SER A 267 13.67 -11.46 24.24
CA SER A 267 13.78 -11.90 25.64
C SER A 267 12.40 -11.92 26.28
N VAL A 268 12.05 -13.01 26.97
CA VAL A 268 10.81 -13.14 27.75
C VAL A 268 10.74 -12.09 28.88
N GLN A 269 11.89 -11.53 29.28
CA GLN A 269 11.97 -10.47 30.28
C GLN A 269 11.81 -9.06 29.69
N ALA A 270 11.79 -8.91 28.36
CA ALA A 270 11.59 -7.63 27.71
C ALA A 270 10.13 -7.18 27.86
N PRO A 271 9.87 -5.88 28.10
CA PRO A 271 8.51 -5.36 28.11
C PRO A 271 7.83 -5.64 26.77
N THR A 272 6.57 -6.11 26.81
CA THR A 272 5.76 -6.25 25.60
C THR A 272 5.57 -4.88 24.93
N PRO A 273 5.96 -4.72 23.65
CA PRO A 273 5.72 -3.48 22.92
C PRO A 273 4.24 -3.14 22.86
N ALA A 274 3.92 -1.84 22.89
CA ALA A 274 2.53 -1.38 22.88
C ALA A 274 1.72 -1.85 21.65
N ASN A 275 2.37 -2.11 20.51
CA ASN A 275 1.70 -2.65 19.31
C ASN A 275 1.35 -4.14 19.40
N ARG A 276 1.94 -4.88 20.35
CA ARG A 276 1.71 -6.31 20.57
C ARG A 276 0.69 -6.61 21.67
N GLU A 277 0.21 -5.59 22.38
CA GLU A 277 -0.80 -5.75 23.43
C GLU A 277 -2.04 -6.50 22.91
N GLU A 278 -2.37 -7.66 23.50
CA GLU A 278 -3.57 -8.45 23.20
C GLU A 278 -3.65 -8.95 21.74
N LEU A 279 -2.51 -9.03 21.04
CA LEU A 279 -2.43 -9.67 19.73
C LEU A 279 -2.19 -11.16 19.90
N SER A 280 -3.19 -11.96 19.55
CA SER A 280 -3.18 -13.43 19.67
C SER A 280 -2.01 -14.10 18.94
N ILE A 281 -1.52 -13.52 17.85
CA ILE A 281 -0.36 -14.02 17.11
C ILE A 281 0.92 -14.04 17.96
N PHE A 282 1.02 -13.22 19.01
CA PHE A 282 2.18 -13.17 19.89
C PHE A 282 2.02 -13.97 21.19
N GLU A 283 0.80 -14.33 21.59
CA GLU A 283 0.56 -15.11 22.81
C GLU A 283 1.21 -16.50 22.70
N SER A 284 1.01 -17.19 21.57
CA SER A 284 1.59 -18.52 21.32
C SER A 284 3.11 -18.55 21.15
N ILE A 285 3.72 -17.43 20.73
CA ILE A 285 5.18 -17.30 20.54
C ILE A 285 5.88 -17.25 21.91
N LEU A 286 5.27 -16.57 22.88
CA LEU A 286 5.81 -16.46 24.22
C LEU A 286 5.75 -17.79 24.98
N ASP A 287 4.69 -18.58 24.78
CA ASP A 287 4.51 -19.88 25.42
C ASP A 287 5.46 -20.97 24.87
N ALA A 288 5.81 -20.92 23.58
CA ALA A 288 6.69 -21.92 22.95
C ALA A 288 8.18 -21.80 23.35
N SER A 289 8.59 -20.69 23.96
CA SER A 289 9.97 -20.48 24.43
C SER A 289 10.28 -21.17 25.77
N ASP A 290 9.26 -21.54 26.54
CA ASP A 290 9.44 -22.18 27.86
C ASP A 290 9.87 -23.65 27.74
N ASP A 291 9.54 -24.33 26.64
CA ASP A 291 9.93 -25.73 26.40
C ASP A 291 11.36 -25.89 25.87
N ALA A 292 12.03 -24.80 25.47
CA ALA A 292 13.42 -24.82 25.01
C ALA A 292 14.46 -24.67 26.14
N SER A 293 14.00 -24.51 27.39
CA SER A 293 14.84 -24.34 28.59
C SER A 293 14.74 -25.50 29.60
N ALA A 294 14.16 -26.65 29.21
CA ALA A 294 14.02 -27.84 30.06
C ALA A 294 14.93 -29.01 29.63
#